data_AF-A0AAD3DAF6-F1
#
_entry.id   AF-A0AAD3DAF6-F1
#
_cell.length_a   1.000
_cell.length_b   1.000
_cell.length_c   1.000
_cell.angle_alpha   90.00
_cell.angle_beta   90.00
_cell.angle_gamma   90.00
#
_symmetry.space_group_name_H-M   'P 1'
#
loop_
_entity.id
_entity.type
_entity.pdbx_description
1 polymer ?
#
loop_
_entity_poly.entity_id
_entity_poly.type
_entity_poly.pdbx_seq_one_letter_code
_entity_poly.pdbx_strand_id
1 'polypeptide(L)'
;MGRDKGKFNKRGGRGGGSRFQATSAEEIEARNNRIAEFDEMRAKRRGDDDEEGEEGVEEVEKEVEKMSFGENANRAEADANPMTRKQREQAEKERKAAEYRARHERGETDEYKRDMAKLAEVRARREAATKRAAAEKEAEAAAEKDRQARLEAANLDADSDSDSDDDDKKKKKKSSKKKANVPKLDKIVIKKMKPTQLKEALKARGLDIQGNAKALTARLLEYEASR
;
A
#
# COMPACT_ATOMS: atom_id res chain seq x y z
N MET A 1 -5.95 25.08 48.36
CA MET A 1 -6.73 25.23 47.11
C MET A 1 -6.28 24.16 46.11
N GLY A 2 -6.92 22.98 46.15
CA GLY A 2 -6.63 21.89 45.21
C GLY A 2 -7.38 22.13 43.90
N ARG A 3 -6.68 22.11 42.77
CA ARG A 3 -7.30 22.20 41.44
C ARG A 3 -7.64 20.79 40.97
N ASP A 4 -8.93 20.49 40.92
CA ASP A 4 -9.51 19.33 40.27
C ASP A 4 -9.06 19.25 38.81
N LYS A 5 -8.21 18.28 38.51
CA LYS A 5 -7.89 17.89 37.13
C LYS A 5 -9.02 16.99 36.66
N GLY A 6 -9.94 17.57 35.89
CA GLY A 6 -11.08 16.89 35.29
C GLY A 6 -10.67 15.55 34.65
N LYS A 7 -11.36 14.49 35.09
CA LYS A 7 -11.38 13.18 34.43
C LYS A 7 -11.93 13.35 33.01
N PHE A 8 -11.04 13.54 32.04
CA PHE A 8 -11.41 13.43 30.63
C PHE A 8 -11.80 11.97 30.35
N ASN A 9 -13.10 11.73 30.23
CA ASN A 9 -13.67 10.46 29.83
C ASN A 9 -13.07 10.04 28.47
N LYS A 10 -12.25 8.99 28.49
CA LYS A 10 -11.77 8.21 27.33
C LYS A 10 -12.91 7.44 26.62
N ARG A 11 -14.08 8.08 26.42
CA ARG A 11 -15.18 7.55 25.60
C ARG A 11 -15.18 8.25 24.25
N GLY A 12 -14.27 7.83 23.38
CA GLY A 12 -14.20 8.29 21.99
C GLY A 12 -13.62 7.26 21.01
N GLY A 13 -13.32 6.04 21.48
CA GLY A 13 -12.94 4.91 20.60
C GLY A 13 -14.15 4.35 19.87
N ARG A 14 -14.80 5.16 19.04
CA ARG A 14 -15.82 4.67 18.10
C ARG A 14 -15.13 3.82 17.05
N GLY A 15 -15.39 2.51 17.13
CA GLY A 15 -15.57 1.66 15.96
C GLY A 15 -14.37 1.57 15.03
N GLY A 16 -13.25 1.04 15.51
CA GLY A 16 -12.32 0.31 14.65
C GLY A 16 -13.02 -0.97 14.16
N GLY A 17 -13.97 -0.80 13.23
CA GLY A 17 -14.71 -1.88 12.62
C GLY A 17 -13.74 -2.92 12.09
N SER A 18 -14.02 -4.17 12.44
CA SER A 18 -13.38 -5.35 11.86
C SER A 18 -13.30 -5.16 10.34
N ARG A 19 -12.10 -4.86 9.83
CA ARG A 19 -11.82 -4.92 8.40
C ARG A 19 -11.74 -6.41 8.06
N PHE A 20 -12.91 -7.05 7.97
CA PHE A 20 -13.04 -8.30 7.25
C PHE A 20 -12.48 -8.02 5.85
N GLN A 21 -11.39 -8.70 5.52
CA GLN A 21 -10.79 -8.61 4.19
C GLN A 21 -11.84 -9.18 3.25
N ALA A 22 -12.39 -8.35 2.35
CA ALA A 22 -13.35 -8.81 1.36
C ALA A 22 -12.69 -9.93 0.55
N THR A 23 -13.36 -11.07 0.47
CA THR A 23 -12.77 -12.29 -0.11
C THR A 23 -13.26 -12.57 -1.53
N SER A 24 -14.29 -11.84 -2.01
CA SER A 24 -14.82 -11.93 -3.37
C SER A 24 -14.98 -10.55 -4.03
N ALA A 25 -14.98 -10.52 -5.36
CA ALA A 25 -15.13 -9.29 -6.15
C ALA A 25 -16.50 -8.63 -5.94
N GLU A 26 -17.56 -9.43 -5.87
CA GLU A 26 -18.93 -8.96 -5.61
C GLU A 26 -19.06 -8.27 -4.24
N GLU A 27 -18.33 -8.76 -3.22
CA GLU A 27 -18.31 -8.16 -1.89
C GLU A 27 -17.58 -6.80 -1.88
N ILE A 28 -16.58 -6.62 -2.75
CA ILE A 28 -15.86 -5.34 -2.93
C ILE A 28 -16.78 -4.32 -3.62
N GLU A 29 -17.52 -4.71 -4.66
CA GLU A 29 -18.46 -3.84 -5.36
C GLU A 29 -19.60 -3.39 -4.45
N ALA A 30 -20.20 -4.32 -3.70
CA ALA A 30 -21.25 -3.99 -2.73
C ALA A 30 -20.74 -3.04 -1.63
N ARG A 31 -19.47 -3.16 -1.23
CA ARG A 31 -18.85 -2.26 -0.25
C ARG A 31 -18.57 -0.87 -0.86
N ASN A 32 -18.08 -0.82 -2.09
CA ASN A 32 -17.80 0.45 -2.78
C ASN A 32 -19.11 1.24 -3.00
N ASN A 33 -20.19 0.57 -3.37
CA ASN A 33 -21.50 1.19 -3.52
C ASN A 33 -22.00 1.80 -2.21
N ARG A 34 -21.90 1.08 -1.08
CA ARG A 34 -22.25 1.63 0.24
C ARG A 34 -21.39 2.81 0.67
N ILE A 35 -20.11 2.82 0.29
CA ILE A 35 -19.22 3.95 0.58
C ILE A 35 -19.62 5.16 -0.27
N ALA A 36 -19.91 4.96 -1.56
CA ALA A 36 -20.39 6.01 -2.45
C ALA A 36 -21.71 6.62 -1.94
N GLU A 37 -22.70 5.80 -1.58
CA GLU A 37 -23.97 6.26 -1.00
C GLU A 37 -23.76 7.06 0.30
N PHE A 38 -22.81 6.64 1.14
CA PHE A 38 -22.49 7.33 2.39
C PHE A 38 -21.79 8.67 2.14
N ASP A 39 -20.90 8.73 1.16
CA ASP A 39 -20.21 9.96 0.75
C ASP A 39 -21.18 10.94 0.06
N GLU A 40 -22.13 10.46 -0.74
CA GLU A 40 -23.23 11.26 -1.30
C GLU A 40 -24.15 11.82 -0.21
N MET A 41 -24.58 11.01 0.76
CA MET A 41 -25.36 11.50 1.91
C MET A 41 -24.60 12.52 2.76
N ARG A 42 -23.27 12.42 2.80
CA ARG A 42 -22.42 13.36 3.51
C ARG A 42 -22.19 14.64 2.71
N ALA A 43 -22.12 14.54 1.39
CA ALA A 43 -22.07 15.66 0.47
C ALA A 43 -23.39 16.44 0.50
N LYS A 44 -24.54 15.76 0.43
CA LYS A 44 -25.86 16.40 0.53
C LYS A 44 -26.05 17.16 1.84
N ARG A 45 -25.62 16.58 2.97
CA ARG A 45 -25.62 17.25 4.28
C ARG A 45 -24.61 18.40 4.42
N ARG A 46 -23.67 18.55 3.49
CA ARG A 46 -22.72 19.66 3.44
C ARG A 46 -23.11 20.71 2.40
N GLY A 47 -23.83 20.32 1.35
CA GLY A 47 -24.38 21.22 0.33
C GLY A 47 -25.62 21.97 0.81
N ASP A 48 -26.38 21.42 1.75
CA ASP A 48 -27.58 22.05 2.35
C ASP A 48 -27.28 23.33 3.18
N ASP A 49 -26.02 23.76 3.31
CA ASP A 49 -25.62 25.02 3.96
C ASP A 49 -25.12 26.07 2.93
N ASP A 50 -25.08 25.74 1.63
CA ASP A 50 -24.61 26.62 0.55
C ASP A 50 -25.52 26.60 -0.71
N GLU A 51 -26.68 25.93 -0.67
CA GLU A 51 -27.58 25.77 -1.83
C GLU A 51 -29.03 26.23 -1.58
N GLU A 52 -29.23 27.27 -0.75
CA GLU A 52 -30.41 28.13 -0.91
C GLU A 52 -30.15 29.12 -2.05
N GLY A 53 -30.52 28.72 -3.28
CA GLY A 53 -30.42 29.66 -4.39
C GLY A 53 -30.85 29.21 -5.77
N GLU A 54 -31.48 28.05 -6.00
CA GLU A 54 -31.91 27.74 -7.36
C GLU A 54 -33.02 26.65 -7.45
N GLU A 55 -34.24 26.95 -6.99
CA GLU A 55 -35.44 26.39 -7.65
C GLU A 55 -36.60 27.40 -7.65
N GLY A 56 -37.03 27.75 -8.87
CA GLY A 56 -38.32 28.37 -9.18
C GLY A 56 -38.21 29.83 -9.59
N VAL A 57 -38.29 30.16 -10.89
CA VAL A 57 -39.53 30.57 -11.61
C VAL A 57 -39.21 30.75 -13.12
N GLU A 58 -39.61 29.80 -13.98
CA GLU A 58 -39.84 29.94 -15.44
C GLU A 58 -40.91 28.87 -15.75
N GLU A 59 -42.07 29.10 -16.37
CA GLU A 59 -42.47 30.02 -17.42
C GLU A 59 -43.84 30.65 -17.10
N VAL A 60 -43.95 31.97 -17.23
CA VAL A 60 -45.18 32.60 -17.75
C VAL A 60 -44.73 33.66 -18.75
N GLU A 61 -44.66 33.26 -20.01
CA GLU A 61 -44.53 34.18 -21.13
C GLU A 61 -45.78 35.08 -21.17
N LYS A 62 -45.57 36.37 -20.90
CA LYS A 62 -46.45 37.43 -21.39
C LYS A 62 -45.62 38.55 -21.98
N GLU A 63 -45.77 38.65 -23.30
CA GLU A 63 -45.52 39.81 -24.13
C GLU A 63 -45.86 41.11 -23.41
N VAL A 64 -44.87 42.00 -23.25
CA VAL A 64 -45.10 43.44 -23.41
C VAL A 64 -43.90 44.01 -24.16
N GLU A 65 -44.10 44.07 -25.47
CA GLU A 65 -43.36 44.89 -26.41
C GLU A 65 -43.40 46.38 -25.99
N LYS A 66 -42.32 47.11 -26.32
CA LYS A 66 -42.21 48.58 -26.41
C LYS A 66 -42.11 49.37 -25.11
N MET A 67 -40.88 49.80 -24.77
CA MET A 67 -40.58 51.22 -24.53
C MET A 67 -39.12 51.54 -24.89
N SER A 68 -39.01 52.23 -26.02
CA SER A 68 -38.09 53.33 -26.35
C SER A 68 -36.61 53.22 -26.02
N PHE A 69 -35.86 52.93 -27.09
CA PHE A 69 -34.54 53.46 -27.40
C PHE A 69 -34.45 54.97 -27.07
N GLY A 70 -33.56 55.30 -26.14
CA GLY A 70 -33.23 56.66 -25.72
C GLY A 70 -31.73 56.75 -25.49
N GLU A 71 -31.04 57.12 -26.56
CA GLU A 71 -29.71 57.71 -26.64
C GLU A 71 -29.07 58.13 -25.30
N ASN A 72 -28.01 57.40 -24.90
CA ASN A 72 -26.93 58.00 -24.12
C ASN A 72 -25.64 57.19 -24.33
N ALA A 73 -24.84 57.69 -25.28
CA ALA A 73 -23.49 57.25 -25.60
C ALA A 73 -22.50 57.64 -24.47
N ASN A 74 -22.68 57.09 -23.27
CA ASN A 74 -21.74 57.18 -22.14
C ASN A 74 -21.93 55.99 -21.17
N ARG A 75 -22.02 54.76 -21.71
CA ARG A 75 -22.03 53.52 -20.91
C ARG A 75 -20.76 52.69 -21.13
N ALA A 76 -19.63 53.36 -21.29
CA ALA A 76 -18.29 52.76 -21.22
C ALA A 76 -17.63 52.93 -19.84
N GLU A 77 -18.37 53.45 -18.84
CA GLU A 77 -17.92 53.60 -17.44
C GLU A 77 -18.90 52.94 -16.43
N ALA A 78 -19.76 52.03 -16.88
CA ALA A 78 -20.79 51.41 -16.03
C ALA A 78 -20.36 50.14 -15.29
N ASP A 79 -19.06 49.83 -15.25
CA ASP A 79 -18.48 48.74 -14.42
C ASP A 79 -17.60 49.27 -13.27
N ALA A 80 -17.68 50.57 -12.97
CA ALA A 80 -17.00 51.18 -11.84
C ALA A 80 -17.98 51.50 -10.71
N ASN A 81 -18.88 50.57 -10.37
CA ASN A 81 -19.45 50.61 -9.03
C ASN A 81 -18.28 50.30 -8.08
N PRO A 82 -17.80 51.24 -7.25
CA PRO A 82 -16.63 51.00 -6.42
C PRO A 82 -16.93 49.80 -5.53
N MET A 83 -16.26 48.68 -5.80
CA MET A 83 -16.40 47.42 -5.04
C MET A 83 -16.54 47.77 -3.57
N THR A 84 -17.58 47.27 -2.91
CA THR A 84 -17.78 47.53 -1.49
C THR A 84 -16.52 47.13 -0.75
N ARG A 85 -16.21 47.78 0.38
CA ARG A 85 -14.99 47.50 1.15
C ARG A 85 -14.78 45.99 1.39
N LYS A 86 -15.87 45.26 1.67
CA LYS A 86 -15.87 43.79 1.81
C LYS A 86 -15.48 43.06 0.53
N GLN A 87 -16.02 43.46 -0.62
CA GLN A 87 -15.69 42.86 -1.91
C GLN A 87 -14.24 43.15 -2.33
N ARG A 88 -13.68 44.32 -1.97
CA ARG A 88 -12.25 44.61 -2.21
C ARG A 88 -11.35 43.72 -1.37
N GLU A 89 -11.65 43.57 -0.08
CA GLU A 89 -10.90 42.70 0.82
C GLU A 89 -10.97 41.22 0.39
N GLN A 90 -12.13 40.76 -0.12
CA GLN A 90 -12.27 39.42 -0.71
C GLN A 90 -11.46 39.27 -2.00
N ALA A 91 -11.54 40.23 -2.92
CA ALA A 91 -10.77 40.19 -4.17
C ALA A 91 -9.25 40.22 -3.91
N GLU A 92 -8.77 41.02 -2.94
CA GLU A 92 -7.36 41.02 -2.55
C GLU A 92 -6.93 39.70 -1.91
N LYS A 93 -7.78 39.12 -1.07
CA LYS A 93 -7.54 37.81 -0.45
C LYS A 93 -7.46 36.70 -1.50
N GLU A 94 -8.35 36.72 -2.49
CA GLU A 94 -8.37 35.77 -3.61
C GLU A 94 -7.15 35.95 -4.50
N ARG A 95 -6.79 37.19 -4.85
CA ARG A 95 -5.57 37.47 -5.62
C ARG A 95 -4.32 36.99 -4.90
N LYS A 96 -4.21 37.24 -3.59
CA LYS A 96 -3.09 36.76 -2.78
C LYS A 96 -3.05 35.23 -2.69
N ALA A 97 -4.20 34.58 -2.58
CA ALA A 97 -4.29 33.12 -2.59
C ALA A 97 -3.92 32.55 -3.97
N ALA A 98 -4.35 33.18 -5.06
CA ALA A 98 -4.01 32.80 -6.42
C ALA A 98 -2.52 32.98 -6.70
N GLU A 99 -1.91 34.09 -6.26
CA GLU A 99 -0.47 34.32 -6.36
C GLU A 99 0.33 33.28 -5.57
N TYR A 100 -0.13 32.91 -4.36
CA TYR A 100 0.50 31.83 -3.59
C TYR A 100 0.43 30.49 -4.32
N ARG A 101 -0.74 30.13 -4.86
CA ARG A 101 -0.92 28.90 -5.65
C ARG A 101 -0.03 28.91 -6.88
N ALA A 102 -0.02 30.00 -7.65
CA ALA A 102 0.82 30.13 -8.83
C ALA A 102 2.32 30.03 -8.48
N ARG A 103 2.75 30.61 -7.36
CA ARG A 103 4.13 30.50 -6.87
C ARG A 103 4.47 29.07 -6.43
N HIS A 104 3.52 28.39 -5.82
CA HIS A 104 3.67 27.00 -5.41
C HIS A 104 3.73 26.06 -6.61
N GLU A 105 2.93 26.29 -7.64
CA GLU A 105 2.95 25.55 -8.91
C GLU A 105 4.25 25.77 -9.69
N ARG A 106 4.77 27.01 -9.71
CA ARG A 106 6.10 27.31 -10.26
C ARG A 106 7.25 26.73 -9.42
N GLY A 107 6.94 26.21 -8.23
CA GLY A 107 7.90 25.59 -7.34
C GLY A 107 8.85 26.54 -6.62
N GLU A 108 8.50 27.82 -6.55
CA GLU A 108 9.30 28.83 -5.87
C GLU A 108 9.08 28.83 -4.35
N THR A 109 7.96 28.27 -3.87
CA THR A 109 7.66 28.17 -2.44
C THR A 109 8.60 27.19 -1.75
N ASP A 110 8.98 27.49 -0.51
CA ASP A 110 9.86 26.62 0.27
C ASP A 110 9.21 25.27 0.62
N GLU A 111 7.88 25.25 0.72
CA GLU A 111 7.09 24.03 0.89
C GLU A 111 7.25 23.10 -0.33
N TYR A 112 7.07 23.63 -1.53
CA TYR A 112 7.26 22.86 -2.77
C TYR A 112 8.68 22.34 -2.90
N LYS A 113 9.70 23.17 -2.62
CA LYS A 113 11.11 22.75 -2.67
C LYS A 113 11.39 21.59 -1.71
N ARG A 114 10.84 21.66 -0.48
CA ARG A 114 10.98 20.58 0.52
C ARG A 114 10.28 19.31 0.06
N ASP A 115 9.09 19.40 -0.51
CA ASP A 115 8.35 18.23 -0.98
C ASP A 115 8.99 17.60 -2.21
N MET A 116 9.52 18.41 -3.13
CA MET A 116 10.33 17.91 -4.24
C MET A 116 11.63 17.26 -3.77
N ALA A 117 12.30 17.81 -2.75
CA ALA A 117 13.49 17.19 -2.16
C ALA A 117 13.18 15.82 -1.54
N LYS A 118 12.07 15.69 -0.78
CA LYS A 118 11.61 14.40 -0.24
C LYS A 118 11.29 13.41 -1.36
N LEU A 119 10.60 13.85 -2.41
CA LEU A 119 10.28 12.99 -3.56
C LEU A 119 11.56 12.54 -4.29
N ALA A 120 12.54 13.41 -4.45
CA ALA A 120 13.84 13.07 -5.03
C ALA A 120 14.58 12.04 -4.17
N GLU A 121 14.60 12.18 -2.84
CA GLU A 121 15.19 11.20 -1.93
C GLU A 121 14.51 9.83 -2.07
N VAL A 122 13.17 9.79 -2.11
CA VAL A 122 12.42 8.54 -2.30
C VAL A 122 12.71 7.90 -3.66
N ARG A 123 12.81 8.70 -4.73
CA ARG A 123 13.20 8.21 -6.06
C ARG A 123 14.61 7.65 -6.04
N ALA A 124 15.59 8.37 -5.49
CA ALA A 124 16.95 7.90 -5.35
C ALA A 124 17.04 6.60 -4.54
N ARG A 125 16.26 6.47 -3.45
CA ARG A 125 16.18 5.24 -2.66
C ARG A 125 15.59 4.07 -3.46
N ARG A 126 14.52 4.32 -4.22
CA ARG A 126 13.90 3.31 -5.09
C ARG A 126 14.86 2.88 -6.19
N GLU A 127 15.51 3.81 -6.87
CA GLU A 127 16.50 3.52 -7.91
C GLU A 127 17.72 2.77 -7.37
N ALA A 128 18.21 3.13 -6.19
CA ALA A 128 19.29 2.38 -5.54
C ALA A 128 18.84 0.96 -5.17
N ALA A 129 17.59 0.77 -4.71
CA ALA A 129 17.04 -0.54 -4.41
C ALA A 129 16.85 -1.38 -5.68
N THR A 130 16.35 -0.80 -6.76
CA THR A 130 16.19 -1.51 -8.04
C THR A 130 17.54 -1.87 -8.65
N LYS A 131 18.53 -0.96 -8.60
CA LYS A 131 19.91 -1.24 -9.05
C LYS A 131 20.56 -2.35 -8.22
N ARG A 132 20.41 -2.34 -6.89
CA ARG A 132 20.90 -3.42 -6.02
C ARG A 132 20.22 -4.75 -6.33
N ALA A 133 18.89 -4.75 -6.50
CA ALA A 133 18.15 -5.96 -6.84
C ALA A 133 18.50 -6.50 -8.24
N ALA A 134 18.78 -5.62 -9.22
CA ALA A 134 19.25 -6.04 -10.54
C ALA A 134 20.66 -6.64 -10.46
N ALA A 135 21.59 -5.99 -9.76
CA ALA A 135 22.95 -6.50 -9.56
C ALA A 135 22.98 -7.83 -8.79
N GLU A 136 22.13 -7.98 -7.76
CA GLU A 136 22.00 -9.23 -7.01
C GLU A 136 21.43 -10.35 -7.88
N LYS A 137 20.42 -10.07 -8.72
CA LYS A 137 19.87 -11.04 -9.68
C LYS A 137 20.89 -11.45 -10.74
N GLU A 138 21.69 -10.52 -11.26
CA GLU A 138 22.76 -10.85 -12.22
C GLU A 138 23.86 -11.70 -11.55
N ALA A 139 24.22 -11.38 -10.31
CA ALA A 139 25.18 -12.17 -9.54
C ALA A 139 24.65 -13.58 -9.21
N GLU A 140 23.37 -13.71 -8.85
CA GLU A 140 22.71 -15.00 -8.59
C GLU A 140 22.61 -15.83 -9.87
N ALA A 141 22.23 -15.22 -11.01
CA ALA A 141 22.18 -15.91 -12.29
C ALA A 141 23.58 -16.35 -12.77
N ALA A 142 24.63 -15.58 -12.49
CA ALA A 142 26.01 -16.00 -12.78
C ALA A 142 26.44 -17.17 -11.88
N ALA A 143 26.13 -17.12 -10.58
CA ALA A 143 26.43 -18.21 -9.65
C ALA A 143 25.64 -19.49 -9.95
N GLU A 144 24.39 -19.39 -10.43
CA GLU A 144 23.61 -20.54 -10.87
C GLU A 144 24.18 -21.16 -12.16
N LYS A 145 24.61 -20.35 -13.13
CA LYS A 145 25.29 -20.85 -14.33
C LYS A 145 26.60 -21.56 -13.98
N ASP A 146 27.40 -21.01 -13.08
CA ASP A 146 28.63 -21.67 -12.59
C ASP A 146 28.32 -22.99 -11.87
N ARG A 147 27.24 -23.03 -11.09
CA ARG A 147 26.80 -24.26 -10.40
C ARG A 147 26.29 -25.30 -11.40
N GLN A 148 25.52 -24.89 -12.40
CA GLN A 148 25.03 -25.78 -13.47
C GLN A 148 26.20 -26.33 -14.28
N ALA A 149 27.16 -25.49 -14.70
CA ALA A 149 28.35 -25.93 -15.42
C ALA A 149 29.19 -26.93 -14.60
N ARG A 150 29.34 -26.71 -13.29
CA ARG A 150 30.03 -27.68 -12.40
C ARG A 150 29.28 -29.00 -12.26
N LEU A 151 27.96 -28.99 -12.23
CA LEU A 151 27.15 -30.21 -12.18
C LEU A 151 27.17 -30.97 -13.50
N GLU A 152 27.14 -30.26 -14.64
CA GLU A 152 27.27 -30.87 -15.97
C GLU A 152 28.65 -31.49 -16.17
N ALA A 153 29.73 -30.81 -15.76
CA ALA A 153 31.07 -31.37 -15.79
C ALA A 153 31.19 -32.62 -14.90
N ALA A 154 30.63 -32.59 -13.68
CA ALA A 154 30.66 -33.74 -12.78
C ALA A 154 29.82 -34.94 -13.28
N ASN A 155 28.76 -34.70 -14.06
CA ASN A 155 27.97 -35.79 -14.66
C ASN A 155 28.68 -36.41 -15.87
N LEU A 156 29.49 -35.65 -16.62
CA LEU A 156 30.26 -36.18 -17.76
C LEU A 156 31.43 -37.10 -17.33
N ASP A 157 32.00 -36.89 -16.15
CA ASP A 157 33.04 -37.79 -15.60
C ASP A 157 32.48 -39.11 -15.01
N ALA A 158 31.17 -39.20 -14.78
CA ALA A 158 30.54 -40.38 -14.19
C ALA A 158 30.14 -41.47 -15.20
N ASP A 159 30.11 -41.16 -16.50
CA ASP A 159 29.78 -42.10 -17.59
C ASP A 159 31.03 -42.70 -18.28
N SER A 160 32.25 -42.41 -17.77
CA SER A 160 33.51 -42.90 -18.35
C SER A 160 34.10 -44.16 -17.67
N ASP A 161 33.45 -44.71 -16.62
CA ASP A 161 34.02 -45.85 -15.88
C ASP A 161 32.95 -46.86 -15.40
N SER A 162 32.01 -47.20 -16.29
CA SER A 162 31.03 -48.28 -16.10
C SER A 162 31.16 -49.35 -17.17
N ASP A 163 32.35 -49.94 -17.26
CA ASP A 163 32.56 -51.25 -17.90
C ASP A 163 33.32 -52.15 -16.91
N SER A 164 32.62 -52.60 -15.86
CA SER A 164 33.11 -53.69 -14.99
C SER A 164 31.95 -54.43 -14.33
N ASP A 165 31.62 -55.55 -14.99
CA ASP A 165 31.31 -56.87 -14.44
C ASP A 165 30.50 -57.00 -13.12
N ASP A 166 29.31 -57.57 -13.33
CA ASP A 166 28.90 -58.88 -12.79
C ASP A 166 28.26 -58.98 -11.38
N ASP A 167 27.18 -59.74 -11.42
CA ASP A 167 26.61 -60.63 -10.41
C ASP A 167 25.76 -60.16 -9.19
N ASP A 168 24.55 -60.74 -9.22
CA ASP A 168 23.81 -61.36 -8.13
C ASP A 168 22.93 -60.56 -7.13
N LYS A 169 21.83 -61.26 -6.84
CA LYS A 169 20.64 -60.94 -6.04
C LYS A 169 20.94 -60.33 -4.67
N LYS A 170 20.06 -59.43 -4.21
CA LYS A 170 19.12 -59.70 -3.09
C LYS A 170 18.23 -58.52 -2.72
N LYS A 171 16.92 -58.79 -2.69
CA LYS A 171 15.94 -58.10 -1.86
C LYS A 171 16.43 -58.04 -0.39
N LYS A 172 16.58 -56.84 0.18
CA LYS A 172 16.51 -56.64 1.63
C LYS A 172 15.90 -55.28 2.00
N LYS A 173 14.70 -55.39 2.56
CA LYS A 173 13.92 -54.39 3.28
C LYS A 173 14.69 -53.94 4.54
N LYS A 174 15.23 -52.71 4.59
CA LYS A 174 15.52 -51.93 5.84
C LYS A 174 16.06 -50.53 5.52
N SER A 175 15.36 -49.47 5.92
CA SER A 175 15.98 -48.16 6.21
C SER A 175 15.18 -47.39 7.26
N SER A 176 15.02 -48.00 8.43
CA SER A 176 15.14 -47.19 9.64
C SER A 176 16.54 -46.58 9.67
N LYS A 177 16.63 -45.28 10.03
CA LYS A 177 17.85 -44.63 10.51
C LYS A 177 18.84 -44.12 9.45
N LYS A 178 18.42 -43.15 8.64
CA LYS A 178 19.26 -41.99 8.35
C LYS A 178 18.77 -40.84 9.24
N LYS A 179 19.36 -40.73 10.45
CA LYS A 179 19.45 -39.42 11.11
C LYS A 179 20.37 -38.58 10.22
N ALA A 180 19.80 -38.07 9.14
CA ALA A 180 20.51 -37.25 8.19
C ALA A 180 21.08 -36.06 8.97
N ASN A 181 22.26 -35.63 8.55
CA ASN A 181 22.98 -34.50 9.09
C ASN A 181 22.23 -33.20 8.77
N VAL A 182 21.02 -33.03 9.32
CA VAL A 182 20.18 -31.86 9.10
C VAL A 182 20.85 -30.71 9.85
N PRO A 183 21.13 -29.57 9.19
CA PRO A 183 21.79 -28.45 9.84
C PRO A 183 20.98 -27.94 11.03
N LYS A 184 21.66 -27.56 12.11
CA LYS A 184 21.03 -26.90 13.27
C LYS A 184 20.47 -25.56 12.79
N LEU A 185 19.21 -25.28 13.13
CA LEU A 185 18.56 -24.02 12.77
C LEU A 185 18.60 -23.05 13.95
N ASP A 186 18.94 -21.78 13.67
CA ASP A 186 18.93 -20.74 14.69
C ASP A 186 17.51 -20.37 15.13
N LYS A 187 17.35 -19.98 16.40
CA LYS A 187 16.07 -19.56 17.00
C LYS A 187 15.37 -18.45 16.20
N ILE A 188 16.14 -17.55 15.58
CA ILE A 188 15.62 -16.45 14.76
C ILE A 188 15.06 -16.98 13.45
N VAL A 189 15.78 -17.91 12.81
CA VAL A 189 15.36 -18.54 11.55
C VAL A 189 14.06 -19.31 11.77
N ILE A 190 13.99 -20.10 12.85
CA ILE A 190 12.79 -20.88 13.22
C ILE A 190 11.57 -19.97 13.41
N LYS A 191 11.72 -18.82 14.08
CA LYS A 191 10.62 -17.86 14.30
C LYS A 191 10.17 -17.14 13.03
N LYS A 192 11.05 -17.02 12.02
CA LYS A 192 10.76 -16.36 10.74
C LYS A 192 10.26 -17.33 9.66
N MET A 193 10.38 -18.64 9.87
CA MET A 193 9.90 -19.64 8.93
C MET A 193 8.38 -19.59 8.76
N LYS A 194 7.93 -19.81 7.53
CA LYS A 194 6.50 -19.96 7.21
C LYS A 194 5.96 -21.28 7.79
N PRO A 195 4.65 -21.41 8.08
CA PRO A 195 4.06 -22.64 8.61
C PRO A 195 4.33 -23.89 7.74
N THR A 196 4.43 -23.73 6.42
CA THR A 196 4.79 -24.81 5.49
C THR A 196 6.23 -25.28 5.71
N GLN A 197 7.17 -24.33 5.80
CA GLN A 197 8.59 -24.59 6.06
C GLN A 197 8.81 -25.23 7.45
N LEU A 198 8.04 -24.81 8.47
CA LEU A 198 8.08 -25.44 9.79
C LEU A 198 7.64 -26.91 9.73
N LYS A 199 6.59 -27.23 8.97
CA LYS A 199 6.12 -28.61 8.79
C LYS A 199 7.16 -29.47 8.05
N GLU A 200 7.80 -28.93 7.02
CA GLU A 200 8.87 -29.63 6.30
C GLU A 200 10.09 -29.87 7.20
N ALA A 201 10.49 -28.86 7.97
CA ALA A 201 11.59 -28.94 8.91
C ALA A 201 11.31 -29.96 10.04
N LEU A 202 10.07 -30.05 10.53
CA LEU A 202 9.63 -31.07 11.47
C LEU A 202 9.57 -32.46 10.84
N LYS A 203 9.05 -32.58 9.61
CA LYS A 203 9.00 -33.84 8.84
C LYS A 203 10.40 -34.40 8.59
N ALA A 204 11.35 -33.55 8.21
CA ALA A 204 12.74 -33.93 8.00
C ALA A 204 13.44 -34.40 9.29
N ARG A 205 12.99 -33.90 10.45
CA ARG A 205 13.46 -34.30 11.79
C ARG A 205 12.69 -35.48 12.38
N GLY A 206 11.62 -35.94 11.72
CA GLY A 206 10.75 -37.01 12.21
C GLY A 206 9.86 -36.61 13.41
N LEU A 207 9.54 -35.32 13.54
CA LEU A 207 8.64 -34.79 14.58
C LEU A 207 7.21 -34.64 14.06
N ASP A 208 6.24 -34.58 14.98
CA ASP A 208 4.82 -34.41 14.64
C ASP A 208 4.53 -33.02 14.02
N ILE A 209 3.79 -33.04 12.90
CA ILE A 209 3.46 -31.89 12.05
C ILE A 209 2.09 -31.28 12.35
N GLN A 210 1.31 -31.85 13.28
CA GLN A 210 -0.05 -31.39 13.59
C GLN A 210 -0.04 -30.17 14.53
N GLY A 211 -0.93 -29.19 14.27
CA GLY A 211 -1.16 -28.04 15.16
C GLY A 211 -0.93 -26.67 14.52
N ASN A 212 -1.06 -25.63 15.35
CA ASN A 212 -0.89 -24.23 14.94
C ASN A 212 0.60 -23.86 14.78
N ALA A 213 0.88 -22.75 14.10
CA ALA A 213 2.26 -22.31 13.85
C ALA A 213 3.10 -22.17 15.14
N LYS A 214 2.51 -21.71 16.24
CA LYS A 214 3.19 -21.56 17.53
C LYS A 214 3.62 -22.92 18.11
N ALA A 215 2.76 -23.92 18.05
CA ALA A 215 3.06 -25.29 18.49
C ALA A 215 4.18 -25.91 17.64
N LEU A 216 4.14 -25.69 16.32
CA LEU A 216 5.21 -26.15 15.41
C LEU A 216 6.55 -25.48 15.74
N THR A 217 6.55 -24.16 15.99
CA THR A 217 7.78 -23.46 16.40
C THR A 217 8.32 -23.94 17.75
N ALA A 218 7.44 -24.17 18.73
CA ALA A 218 7.84 -24.60 20.07
C ALA A 218 8.51 -25.98 20.02
N ARG A 219 7.89 -26.95 19.34
CA ARG A 219 8.47 -28.29 19.16
C ARG A 219 9.83 -28.28 18.46
N LEU A 220 9.96 -27.44 17.42
CA LEU A 220 11.23 -27.33 16.70
C LEU A 220 12.31 -26.67 17.58
N LEU A 221 11.95 -25.66 18.38
CA LEU A 221 12.85 -25.06 19.36
C LEU A 221 13.27 -26.03 20.47
N GLU A 222 12.34 -26.84 20.99
CA GLU A 222 12.62 -27.88 22.00
C GLU A 222 13.56 -28.96 21.45
N TYR A 223 13.36 -29.37 20.19
CA TYR A 223 14.24 -30.33 19.53
C TYR A 223 15.64 -29.78 19.31
N GLU A 224 15.78 -28.53 18.83
CA GLU A 224 17.09 -27.91 18.63
C GLU A 224 17.78 -27.59 19.97
N ALA A 225 17.02 -27.36 21.05
CA ALA A 225 17.57 -27.19 22.39
C ALA A 225 18.04 -28.51 23.03
N SER A 226 17.49 -29.65 22.62
CA SER A 226 17.85 -31.00 23.12
C SER A 226 18.93 -31.71 22.28
N ARG A 227 19.49 -31.04 21.27
CA ARG A 227 20.48 -31.56 20.32
C ARG A 227 21.86 -30.91 20.46
#